data_AF-A0A6A6UTG8-F1
#
_entry.id   AF-A0A6A6UTG8-F1
#
_cell.length_a   1.000
_cell.length_b   1.000
_cell.length_c   1.000
_cell.angle_alpha   90.00
_cell.angle_beta   90.00
_cell.angle_gamma   90.00
#
_symmetry.space_group_name_H-M   'P 1'
#
loop_
_entity.id
_entity.type
_entity.pdbx_description
1 polymer ?
#
loop_
_entity_poly.entity_id
_entity_poly.type
_entity_poly.pdbx_seq_one_letter_code
_entity_poly.pdbx_strand_id
1 'polypeptide(L)'
;MSKPVNRSPNRSPDAPVTRSQDVAVRSTREHAKVVEAHPVHPALVHFPLTFFLSAQLLDVTYGLATHPSTSQTLANIYDVKPYLTAISHYGNLATILGLLSAIPSVTSGIYELLKLLNRQRYTEKIKRSDNAGQLNKETHPKVKIALAHAATMDLVIAAMAYNWWTRSANSMSAPSGTNVIISALMLPLFVFGAHLGGTLVYGHGVGVDMGRLYANKQEKIL
;
A
#
# COMPACT_ATOMS: atom_id res chain seq x y z
N MET A 1 37.34 -34.31 64.37
CA MET A 1 37.61 -35.16 63.20
C MET A 1 36.34 -35.20 62.34
N SER A 2 36.20 -34.29 61.37
CA SER A 2 36.53 -34.42 59.92
C SER A 2 35.34 -34.94 59.08
N LYS A 3 34.75 -34.06 58.26
CA LYS A 3 33.71 -34.36 57.24
C LYS A 3 34.24 -35.28 56.13
N PRO A 4 33.38 -36.05 55.43
CA PRO A 4 33.60 -36.40 54.04
C PRO A 4 32.83 -35.45 53.10
N VAL A 5 33.58 -34.93 52.12
CA VAL A 5 33.17 -34.07 51.01
C VAL A 5 32.58 -34.93 49.90
N ASN A 6 31.38 -34.60 49.42
CA ASN A 6 30.77 -35.20 48.23
C ASN A 6 31.33 -34.50 46.98
N ARG A 7 32.13 -35.20 46.17
CA ARG A 7 32.72 -34.68 44.92
C ARG A 7 31.77 -34.91 43.75
N SER A 8 31.31 -33.82 43.15
CA SER A 8 30.68 -33.82 41.83
C SER A 8 31.68 -34.26 40.75
N PRO A 9 31.29 -35.05 39.73
CA PRO A 9 32.17 -35.37 38.62
C PRO A 9 32.45 -34.11 37.78
N ASN A 10 33.74 -33.84 37.66
CA ASN A 10 34.36 -32.75 36.92
C ASN A 10 33.92 -32.79 35.44
N ARG A 11 33.06 -31.86 35.01
CA ARG A 11 32.81 -31.59 33.59
C ARG A 11 34.01 -30.78 33.07
N SER A 12 34.78 -31.38 32.17
CA SER A 12 35.84 -30.69 31.46
C SER A 12 35.26 -29.51 30.65
N PRO A 13 35.75 -28.26 30.80
CA PRO A 13 35.20 -27.10 30.08
C PRO A 13 35.51 -27.04 28.58
N ASP A 14 36.37 -27.93 28.06
CA ASP A 14 37.06 -27.69 26.78
C ASP A 14 36.79 -28.74 25.70
N ALA A 15 35.61 -29.37 25.67
CA ALA A 15 35.22 -30.12 24.47
C ALA A 15 34.80 -29.13 23.37
N PRO A 16 35.54 -29.01 22.25
CA PRO A 16 35.18 -28.08 21.19
C PRO A 16 33.87 -28.56 20.57
N VAL A 17 32.80 -27.78 20.74
CA VAL A 17 31.59 -27.92 19.94
C VAL A 17 32.04 -27.72 18.50
N THR A 18 32.08 -28.82 17.72
CA THR A 18 32.55 -28.75 16.34
C THR A 18 31.66 -27.78 15.57
N ARG A 19 32.28 -26.75 14.99
CA ARG A 19 31.65 -25.68 14.19
C ARG A 19 30.65 -26.21 13.16
N SER A 20 30.84 -27.44 12.70
CA SER A 20 29.97 -28.14 11.75
C SER A 20 28.58 -28.49 12.30
N GLN A 21 28.46 -28.82 13.59
CA GLN A 21 27.17 -29.16 14.21
C GLN A 21 26.33 -27.91 14.48
N ASP A 22 26.95 -26.80 14.87
CA ASP A 22 26.27 -25.50 15.01
C ASP A 22 25.79 -24.95 13.66
N VAL A 23 26.55 -25.14 12.58
CA VAL A 23 26.14 -24.74 11.22
C VAL A 23 24.96 -25.58 10.73
N ALA A 24 24.95 -26.89 10.98
CA ALA A 24 23.85 -27.78 10.57
C ALA A 24 22.55 -27.50 11.35
N VAL A 25 22.63 -27.22 12.64
CA VAL A 25 21.47 -26.85 13.48
C VAL A 25 20.96 -25.44 13.14
N ARG A 26 21.85 -24.53 12.71
CA ARG A 26 21.46 -23.18 12.25
C ARG A 26 20.84 -23.21 10.86
N SER A 27 21.38 -23.99 9.93
CA SER A 27 20.82 -24.24 8.60
C SER A 27 19.41 -24.84 8.71
N THR A 28 19.22 -25.89 9.51
CA THR A 28 17.89 -26.51 9.69
C THR A 28 16.86 -25.59 10.35
N ARG A 29 17.28 -24.65 11.22
CA ARG A 29 16.39 -23.59 11.76
C ARG A 29 16.10 -22.46 10.77
N GLU A 30 17.01 -22.13 9.86
CA GLU A 30 16.77 -21.14 8.80
C GLU A 30 15.84 -21.66 7.69
N HIS A 31 15.88 -22.96 7.39
CA HIS A 31 14.99 -23.57 6.40
C HIS A 31 13.54 -23.71 6.89
N ALA A 32 13.28 -23.73 8.20
CA ALA A 32 11.95 -23.98 8.77
C ALA A 32 11.01 -22.74 8.81
N LYS A 33 11.41 -21.58 8.28
CA LYS A 33 10.48 -20.44 8.13
C LYS A 33 10.74 -19.65 6.85
N VAL A 34 10.84 -20.34 5.72
CA VAL A 34 10.56 -19.73 4.41
C VAL A 34 9.04 -19.61 4.28
N VAL A 35 8.43 -18.70 5.04
CA VAL A 35 7.14 -18.15 4.62
C VAL A 35 7.49 -17.29 3.43
N GLU A 36 7.22 -17.78 2.22
CA GLU A 36 7.21 -16.94 1.03
C GLU A 36 6.33 -15.73 1.34
N ALA A 37 6.97 -14.58 1.56
CA ALA A 37 6.26 -13.36 1.88
C ALA A 37 5.62 -12.87 0.57
N HIS A 38 4.41 -13.33 0.28
CA HIS A 38 3.66 -12.88 -0.87
C HIS A 38 3.31 -11.40 -0.71
N PRO A 39 3.42 -10.59 -1.78
CA PRO A 39 3.11 -9.16 -1.76
C PRO A 39 1.60 -8.94 -1.69
N VAL A 40 1.03 -9.04 -0.49
CA VAL A 40 -0.42 -8.95 -0.28
C VAL A 40 -0.94 -7.56 -0.63
N HIS A 41 -0.30 -6.49 -0.13
CA HIS A 41 -0.77 -5.13 -0.43
C HIS A 41 -0.64 -4.79 -1.91
N PRO A 42 0.51 -5.02 -2.59
CA PRO A 42 0.59 -4.80 -4.04
C PRO A 42 -0.45 -5.59 -4.85
N ALA A 43 -0.86 -6.79 -4.41
CA ALA A 43 -1.94 -7.50 -5.06
C ALA A 43 -3.31 -6.83 -4.82
N LEU A 44 -3.61 -6.48 -3.57
CA LEU A 44 -4.92 -5.95 -3.18
C LEU A 44 -5.21 -4.54 -3.68
N VAL A 45 -4.19 -3.70 -3.92
CA VAL A 45 -4.41 -2.32 -4.38
C VAL A 45 -5.07 -2.23 -5.75
N HIS A 46 -4.96 -3.26 -6.60
CA HIS A 46 -5.50 -3.22 -7.98
C HIS A 46 -7.02 -3.09 -8.02
N PHE A 47 -7.72 -3.67 -7.04
CA PHE A 47 -9.18 -3.62 -6.97
C PHE A 47 -9.69 -2.19 -6.76
N PRO A 48 -9.37 -1.49 -5.64
CA PRO A 48 -9.82 -0.12 -5.46
C PRO A 48 -9.26 0.81 -6.54
N LEU A 49 -8.07 0.53 -7.07
CA LEU A 49 -7.51 1.32 -8.17
C LEU A 49 -8.43 1.29 -9.41
N THR A 50 -8.79 0.09 -9.85
CA THR A 50 -9.61 -0.08 -11.06
C THR A 50 -10.99 0.53 -10.88
N PHE A 51 -11.61 0.31 -9.73
CA PHE A 51 -12.95 0.80 -9.44
C PHE A 51 -13.00 2.31 -9.26
N PHE A 52 -12.08 2.93 -8.52
CA PHE A 52 -12.05 4.39 -8.40
C PHE A 52 -11.66 5.08 -9.69
N LEU A 53 -10.77 4.50 -10.50
CA LEU A 53 -10.47 5.04 -11.83
C LEU A 53 -11.74 5.05 -12.69
N SER A 54 -12.46 3.93 -12.73
CA SER A 54 -13.70 3.80 -13.50
C SER A 54 -14.77 4.78 -13.02
N ALA A 55 -14.97 4.88 -11.70
CA ALA A 55 -15.93 5.80 -11.10
C ALA A 55 -15.64 7.27 -11.46
N GLN A 56 -14.39 7.70 -11.30
CA GLN A 56 -14.01 9.09 -11.58
C GLN A 56 -14.13 9.42 -13.07
N LEU A 57 -13.73 8.50 -13.96
CA LEU A 57 -13.90 8.69 -15.41
C LEU A 57 -15.38 8.79 -15.80
N LEU A 58 -16.25 7.96 -15.24
CA LEU A 58 -17.69 8.02 -15.50
C LEU A 58 -18.33 9.31 -14.97
N ASP A 59 -17.95 9.76 -13.78
CA ASP A 59 -18.41 11.04 -13.22
C ASP A 59 -17.97 12.24 -14.10
N VAL A 60 -16.71 12.25 -14.53
CA VAL A 60 -16.18 13.29 -15.42
C VAL A 60 -16.90 13.26 -16.77
N THR A 61 -17.12 12.07 -17.33
CA THR A 61 -17.86 11.89 -18.60
C THR A 61 -19.29 12.41 -18.47
N TYR A 62 -19.98 12.08 -17.36
CA TYR A 62 -21.31 12.59 -17.06
C TYR A 62 -21.31 14.12 -17.02
N GLY A 63 -20.37 14.70 -16.27
CA GLY A 63 -20.22 16.15 -16.16
C GLY A 63 -20.00 16.84 -17.51
N LEU A 64 -19.08 16.32 -18.32
CA LEU A 64 -18.80 16.85 -19.66
C LEU A 64 -20.01 16.77 -20.59
N ALA A 65 -20.81 15.72 -20.47
CA ALA A 65 -22.02 15.52 -21.27
C ALA A 65 -23.18 16.42 -20.86
N THR A 66 -23.27 16.78 -19.58
CA THR A 66 -24.36 17.62 -19.05
C THR A 66 -24.01 19.11 -18.99
N HIS A 67 -22.72 19.47 -19.02
CA HIS A 67 -22.32 20.86 -18.88
C HIS A 67 -22.54 21.65 -20.20
N PRO A 68 -23.19 22.83 -20.17
CA PRO A 68 -23.57 23.55 -21.39
C PRO A 68 -22.42 23.84 -22.35
N SER A 69 -21.23 24.19 -21.83
CA SER A 69 -20.08 24.53 -22.66
C SER A 69 -19.34 23.34 -23.30
N THR A 70 -19.50 22.13 -22.78
CA THR A 70 -18.74 20.95 -23.24
C THR A 70 -19.62 19.90 -23.91
N SER A 71 -20.93 19.92 -23.65
CA SER A 71 -21.87 18.91 -24.13
C SER A 71 -21.90 18.78 -25.65
N GLN A 72 -21.86 19.89 -26.40
CA GLN A 72 -21.87 19.85 -27.86
C GLN A 72 -20.58 19.24 -28.42
N THR A 73 -19.43 19.62 -27.87
CA THR A 73 -18.13 19.08 -28.28
C THR A 73 -18.08 17.58 -28.07
N LEU A 74 -18.57 17.09 -26.91
CA LEU A 74 -18.61 15.67 -26.63
C LEU A 74 -19.58 14.93 -27.57
N ALA A 75 -20.77 15.48 -27.80
CA ALA A 75 -21.76 14.89 -28.71
C ALA A 75 -21.26 14.77 -30.15
N ASN A 76 -20.40 15.70 -30.60
CA ASN A 76 -19.77 15.63 -31.92
C ASN A 76 -18.74 14.49 -32.03
N ILE A 77 -18.16 14.03 -30.91
CA ILE A 77 -17.24 12.89 -30.86
C ILE A 77 -18.04 11.59 -30.72
N TYR A 78 -18.92 11.54 -29.73
CA TYR A 78 -19.80 10.41 -29.45
C TYR A 78 -20.98 10.86 -28.58
N ASP A 79 -22.21 10.59 -29.03
CA ASP A 79 -23.40 10.96 -28.28
C ASP A 79 -23.63 10.01 -27.09
N VAL A 80 -23.19 10.45 -25.92
CA VAL A 80 -23.37 9.74 -24.64
C VAL A 80 -24.71 10.05 -23.96
N LYS A 81 -25.52 10.99 -24.46
CA LYS A 81 -26.79 11.39 -23.83
C LYS A 81 -27.74 10.22 -23.58
N PRO A 82 -27.92 9.26 -24.51
CA PRO A 82 -28.78 8.10 -24.28
C PRO A 82 -28.32 7.21 -23.12
N TYR A 83 -27.03 7.31 -22.72
CA TYR A 83 -26.41 6.45 -21.72
C TYR A 83 -26.17 7.15 -20.38
N LEU A 84 -26.61 8.39 -20.18
CA LEU A 84 -26.33 9.15 -18.94
C LEU A 84 -26.79 8.44 -17.67
N THR A 85 -27.96 7.80 -17.71
CA THR A 85 -28.48 7.02 -16.58
C THR A 85 -27.58 5.81 -16.28
N ALA A 86 -27.12 5.12 -17.32
CA ALA A 86 -26.22 3.97 -17.17
C ALA A 86 -24.83 4.41 -16.65
N ILE A 87 -24.28 5.51 -17.18
CA ILE A 87 -23.01 6.11 -16.74
C ILE A 87 -23.08 6.45 -15.24
N SER A 88 -24.15 7.12 -14.81
CA SER A 88 -24.37 7.45 -13.39
C SER A 88 -24.44 6.19 -12.52
N HIS A 89 -25.24 5.20 -12.94
CA HIS A 89 -25.44 3.99 -12.17
C HIS A 89 -24.15 3.16 -12.02
N TYR A 90 -23.44 2.93 -13.13
CA TYR A 90 -22.16 2.21 -13.12
C TYR A 90 -21.06 2.99 -12.40
N GLY A 91 -21.07 4.32 -12.50
CA GLY A 91 -20.15 5.19 -11.76
C GLY A 91 -20.32 5.02 -10.25
N ASN A 92 -21.57 5.08 -9.76
CA ASN A 92 -21.87 4.85 -8.35
C ASN A 92 -21.54 3.42 -7.89
N LEU A 93 -21.86 2.40 -8.70
CA LEU A 93 -21.50 1.01 -8.39
C LEU A 93 -19.99 0.84 -8.28
N ALA A 94 -19.23 1.42 -9.20
CA ALA A 94 -17.77 1.41 -9.15
C ALA A 94 -17.25 2.15 -7.90
N THR A 95 -17.84 3.27 -7.49
CA THR A 95 -17.46 3.93 -6.22
C THR A 95 -17.65 2.99 -5.03
N ILE A 96 -18.79 2.30 -4.93
CA ILE A 96 -19.09 1.36 -3.84
C ILE A 96 -18.09 0.20 -3.83
N LEU A 97 -17.86 -0.44 -4.98
CA LEU A 97 -16.88 -1.54 -5.10
C LEU A 97 -15.46 -1.08 -4.76
N GLY A 98 -15.10 0.14 -5.15
CA GLY A 98 -13.84 0.78 -4.78
C GLY A 98 -13.70 0.97 -3.28
N LEU A 99 -14.74 1.47 -2.61
CA LEU A 99 -14.75 1.66 -1.15
C LEU A 99 -14.66 0.32 -0.41
N LEU A 100 -15.42 -0.69 -0.84
CA LEU A 100 -15.38 -2.02 -0.23
C LEU A 100 -14.01 -2.68 -0.38
N SER A 101 -13.42 -2.60 -1.58
CA SER A 101 -12.09 -3.17 -1.84
C SER A 101 -10.94 -2.33 -1.26
N ALA A 102 -11.16 -1.07 -0.94
CA ALA A 102 -10.20 -0.24 -0.23
C ALA A 102 -9.93 -0.74 1.20
N ILE A 103 -10.90 -1.38 1.87
CA ILE A 103 -10.75 -1.91 3.23
C ILE A 103 -9.58 -2.92 3.33
N PRO A 104 -9.56 -4.04 2.58
CA PRO A 104 -8.43 -4.97 2.61
C PRO A 104 -7.13 -4.35 2.07
N SER A 105 -7.21 -3.42 1.11
CA SER A 105 -6.04 -2.71 0.57
C SER A 105 -5.36 -1.81 1.61
N VAL A 106 -6.13 -0.98 2.33
CA VAL A 106 -5.62 -0.08 3.37
C VAL A 106 -5.08 -0.86 4.56
N THR A 107 -5.81 -1.87 5.02
CA THR A 107 -5.36 -2.71 6.15
C THR A 107 -4.03 -3.41 5.85
N SER A 108 -3.90 -4.04 4.68
CA SER A 108 -2.62 -4.63 4.25
C SER A 108 -1.51 -3.58 4.11
N GLY A 109 -1.81 -2.40 3.58
CA GLY A 109 -0.86 -1.30 3.46
C GLY A 109 -0.36 -0.77 4.80
N ILE A 110 -1.23 -0.67 5.80
CA ILE A 110 -0.87 -0.29 7.17
C ILE A 110 0.14 -1.29 7.75
N TYR A 111 -0.07 -2.59 7.58
CA TYR A 111 0.87 -3.60 8.07
C TYR A 111 2.25 -3.46 7.41
N GLU A 112 2.30 -3.24 6.10
CA GLU A 112 3.56 -3.03 5.37
C GLU A 112 4.26 -1.73 5.76
N LEU A 113 3.50 -0.65 5.97
CA LEU A 113 4.01 0.63 6.45
C LEU A 113 4.60 0.49 7.86
N LEU A 114 3.87 -0.10 8.81
CA LEU A 114 4.36 -0.33 10.18
C LEU A 114 5.64 -1.17 10.19
N LYS A 115 5.70 -2.22 9.36
CA LYS A 115 6.91 -3.03 9.17
C LYS A 115 8.07 -2.19 8.62
N LEU A 116 7.82 -1.31 7.65
CA LEU A 116 8.83 -0.40 7.10
C LEU A 116 9.34 0.59 8.15
N LEU A 117 8.43 1.22 8.91
CA LEU A 117 8.77 2.17 9.96
C LEU A 117 9.62 1.53 11.06
N ASN A 118 9.27 0.32 11.49
CA ASN A 118 10.04 -0.46 12.46
C ASN A 118 11.43 -0.81 11.93
N ARG A 119 11.54 -1.28 10.68
CA ARG A 119 12.83 -1.58 10.02
C ARG A 119 13.74 -0.36 9.88
N GLN A 120 13.17 0.84 9.82
CA GLN A 120 13.92 2.09 9.69
C GLN A 120 14.11 2.81 11.03
N ARG A 121 13.74 2.17 12.15
CA ARG A 121 13.80 2.71 13.52
C ARG A 121 13.19 4.12 13.57
N TYR A 122 12.07 4.33 12.86
CA TYR A 122 11.50 5.65 12.64
C TYR A 122 11.10 6.35 13.95
N THR A 123 10.62 5.58 14.93
CA THR A 123 10.28 6.08 16.27
C THR A 123 11.48 6.68 17.01
N GLU A 124 12.68 6.12 16.84
CA GLU A 124 13.90 6.67 17.44
C GLU A 124 14.33 7.96 16.76
N LYS A 125 14.18 8.03 15.44
CA LYS A 125 14.46 9.25 14.66
C LYS A 125 13.53 10.39 15.07
N ILE A 126 12.25 10.10 15.32
CA ILE A 126 11.31 11.09 15.88
C ILE A 126 11.81 11.60 17.24
N LYS A 127 12.21 10.70 18.14
CA LYS A 127 12.68 11.08 19.49
C LYS A 127 13.96 11.91 19.49
N ARG A 128 14.84 11.69 18.51
CA ARG A 128 16.13 12.40 18.39
C ARG A 128 16.03 13.71 17.60
N SER A 129 14.98 13.88 16.81
CA SER A 129 14.81 15.07 15.98
C SER A 129 14.19 16.21 16.79
N ASP A 130 14.91 17.32 16.91
CA ASP A 130 14.43 18.50 17.66
C ASP A 130 13.35 19.27 16.91
N ASN A 131 13.24 19.07 15.59
CA ASN A 131 12.22 19.71 14.75
C ASN A 131 11.90 18.89 13.49
N ALA A 132 10.82 19.27 12.79
CA ALA A 132 10.37 18.61 11.56
C ALA A 132 11.40 18.65 10.42
N GLY A 133 12.22 19.70 10.35
CA GLY A 133 13.28 19.82 9.35
C GLY A 133 14.39 18.80 9.55
N GLN A 134 14.80 18.57 10.79
CA GLN A 134 15.77 17.52 11.14
C GLN A 134 15.20 16.13 10.89
N LEU A 135 13.96 15.87 11.31
CA LEU A 135 13.30 14.59 11.06
C LEU A 135 13.23 14.30 9.56
N ASN A 136 12.89 15.30 8.74
CA ASN A 136 12.88 15.15 7.29
C ASN A 136 14.26 14.79 6.74
N LYS A 137 15.36 15.37 7.25
CA LYS A 137 16.72 15.01 6.83
C LYS A 137 17.10 13.58 7.21
N GLU A 138 16.71 13.12 8.41
CA GLU A 138 17.04 11.78 8.91
C GLU A 138 16.14 10.66 8.34
N THR A 139 14.98 11.03 7.78
CA THR A 139 14.01 10.08 7.24
C THR A 139 14.48 9.54 5.89
N HIS A 140 14.49 8.20 5.77
CA HIS A 140 14.89 7.54 4.53
C HIS A 140 13.89 7.86 3.40
N PRO A 141 14.33 8.11 2.15
CA PRO A 141 13.46 8.44 1.03
C PRO A 141 12.23 7.53 0.87
N LYS A 142 12.41 6.20 0.92
CA LYS A 142 11.30 5.22 0.90
C LYS A 142 10.22 5.42 1.96
N VAL A 143 10.56 5.90 3.15
CA VAL A 143 9.57 6.19 4.21
C VAL A 143 8.76 7.44 3.84
N LYS A 144 9.41 8.47 3.30
CA LYS A 144 8.73 9.68 2.82
C LYS A 144 7.76 9.34 1.69
N ILE A 145 8.21 8.54 0.73
CA ILE A 145 7.38 8.10 -0.40
C ILE A 145 6.21 7.25 0.12
N ALA A 146 6.43 6.35 1.08
CA ALA A 146 5.37 5.53 1.66
C ALA A 146 4.31 6.37 2.38
N LEU A 147 4.72 7.36 3.17
CA LEU A 147 3.80 8.28 3.84
C LEU A 147 3.05 9.16 2.84
N ALA A 148 3.74 9.68 1.81
CA ALA A 148 3.12 10.49 0.76
C ALA A 148 2.10 9.66 -0.05
N HIS A 149 2.44 8.42 -0.40
CA HIS A 149 1.54 7.47 -1.06
C HIS A 149 0.29 7.21 -0.22
N ALA A 150 0.46 6.84 1.06
CA ALA A 150 -0.65 6.58 1.97
C ALA A 150 -1.55 7.81 2.12
N ALA A 151 -0.97 8.98 2.44
CA ALA A 151 -1.75 10.21 2.61
C ALA A 151 -2.51 10.61 1.34
N THR A 152 -1.89 10.45 0.17
CA THR A 152 -2.53 10.76 -1.12
C THR A 152 -3.72 9.84 -1.37
N MET A 153 -3.55 8.53 -1.14
CA MET A 153 -4.61 7.55 -1.38
C MET A 153 -5.73 7.64 -0.36
N ASP A 154 -5.42 7.91 0.91
CA ASP A 154 -6.41 8.11 1.96
C ASP A 154 -7.29 9.34 1.65
N LEU A 155 -6.71 10.42 1.12
CA LEU A 155 -7.45 11.59 0.67
C LEU A 155 -8.39 11.24 -0.49
N VAL A 156 -7.92 10.46 -1.47
CA VAL A 156 -8.78 9.99 -2.58
C VAL A 156 -9.92 9.12 -2.05
N ILE A 157 -9.62 8.16 -1.16
CA ILE A 157 -10.64 7.30 -0.55
C ILE A 157 -11.69 8.13 0.19
N ALA A 158 -11.27 9.13 0.98
CA ALA A 158 -12.17 10.02 1.68
C ALA A 158 -13.05 10.84 0.72
N ALA A 159 -12.47 11.36 -0.37
CA ALA A 159 -13.20 12.08 -1.40
C ALA A 159 -14.21 11.17 -2.14
N MET A 160 -13.83 9.92 -2.41
CA MET A 160 -14.74 8.93 -3.03
C MET A 160 -15.86 8.52 -2.08
N ALA A 161 -15.58 8.39 -0.78
CA ALA A 161 -16.59 8.15 0.25
C ALA A 161 -17.58 9.33 0.33
N TYR A 162 -17.08 10.57 0.30
CA TYR A 162 -17.92 11.77 0.22
C TYR A 162 -18.78 11.78 -1.04
N ASN A 163 -18.22 11.41 -2.18
CA ASN A 163 -18.94 11.32 -3.44
C ASN A 163 -20.08 10.30 -3.37
N TRP A 164 -19.83 9.10 -2.84
CA TRP A 164 -20.85 8.07 -2.62
C TRP A 164 -21.94 8.54 -1.65
N TRP A 165 -21.54 9.15 -0.53
CA TRP A 165 -22.48 9.65 0.48
C TRP A 165 -23.42 10.71 -0.10
N THR A 166 -22.88 11.73 -0.77
CA THR A 166 -23.67 12.86 -1.27
C THR A 166 -24.54 12.52 -2.46
N ARG A 167 -24.12 11.56 -3.31
CA ARG A 167 -24.97 11.08 -4.42
C ARG A 167 -26.08 10.13 -3.98
N SER A 168 -26.01 9.56 -2.77
CA SER A 168 -27.02 8.61 -2.26
C SER A 168 -28.43 9.22 -2.17
N ALA A 169 -28.53 10.55 -2.02
CA ALA A 169 -29.80 11.28 -1.97
C ALA A 169 -30.34 11.68 -3.36
N ASN A 170 -29.56 11.50 -4.43
CA ASN A 170 -29.95 11.94 -5.77
C ASN A 170 -30.68 10.82 -6.50
N SER A 171 -31.66 11.20 -7.34
CA SER A 171 -32.31 10.27 -8.26
C SER A 171 -31.27 9.55 -9.12
N MET A 172 -31.34 8.21 -9.15
CA MET A 172 -30.39 7.35 -9.87
C MET A 172 -28.92 7.53 -9.47
N SER A 173 -28.65 8.11 -8.29
CA SER A 173 -27.32 8.44 -7.79
C SER A 173 -26.50 9.33 -8.74
N ALA A 174 -27.20 10.20 -9.48
CA ALA A 174 -26.57 11.14 -10.40
C ALA A 174 -25.52 12.02 -9.69
N PRO A 175 -24.29 12.15 -10.22
CA PRO A 175 -23.30 13.02 -9.64
C PRO A 175 -23.73 14.48 -9.79
N SER A 176 -23.71 15.23 -8.69
CA SER A 176 -23.87 16.68 -8.72
C SER A 176 -22.64 17.36 -9.34
N GLY A 177 -22.74 18.65 -9.67
CA GLY A 177 -21.58 19.43 -10.13
C GLY A 177 -20.39 19.37 -9.17
N THR A 178 -20.65 19.38 -7.85
CA THR A 178 -19.60 19.21 -6.82
C THR A 178 -18.94 17.83 -6.90
N ASN A 179 -19.71 16.76 -7.12
CA ASN A 179 -19.16 15.42 -7.27
C ASN A 179 -18.26 15.31 -8.50
N VAL A 180 -18.68 15.90 -9.63
CA VAL A 180 -17.89 15.96 -10.86
C VAL A 180 -16.58 16.70 -10.63
N ILE A 181 -16.60 17.85 -9.95
CA ILE A 181 -15.38 18.63 -9.64
C ILE A 181 -14.45 17.81 -8.75
N ILE A 182 -14.98 17.16 -7.71
CA ILE A 182 -14.18 16.28 -6.84
C ILE A 182 -13.55 15.16 -7.66
N SER A 183 -14.32 14.46 -8.50
CA SER A 183 -13.81 13.38 -9.34
C SER A 183 -12.75 13.87 -10.34
N ALA A 184 -12.93 15.07 -10.92
CA ALA A 184 -11.96 15.66 -11.84
C ALA A 184 -10.64 16.05 -11.15
N LEU A 185 -10.69 16.57 -9.92
CA LEU A 185 -9.51 16.95 -9.14
C LEU A 185 -8.81 15.76 -8.51
N MET A 186 -9.56 14.75 -8.06
CA MET A 186 -9.01 13.55 -7.45
C MET A 186 -8.37 12.64 -8.49
N LEU A 187 -8.81 12.65 -9.75
CA LEU A 187 -8.25 11.79 -10.80
C LEU A 187 -6.74 11.96 -11.00
N PRO A 188 -6.17 13.16 -11.19
CA PRO A 188 -4.72 13.33 -11.30
C PRO A 188 -3.99 13.00 -9.99
N LEU A 189 -4.58 13.33 -8.84
CA LEU A 189 -4.02 13.02 -7.53
C LEU A 189 -3.94 11.50 -7.29
N PHE A 190 -4.96 10.78 -7.74
CA PHE A 190 -5.06 9.33 -7.71
C PHE A 190 -4.00 8.67 -8.59
N VAL A 191 -3.81 9.15 -9.83
CA VAL A 191 -2.73 8.67 -10.72
C VAL A 191 -1.36 8.93 -10.09
N PHE A 192 -1.15 10.12 -9.50
CA PHE A 192 0.08 10.45 -8.80
C PHE A 192 0.34 9.51 -7.60
N GLY A 193 -0.65 9.29 -6.74
CA GLY A 193 -0.52 8.36 -5.63
C GLY A 193 -0.23 6.93 -6.10
N ALA A 194 -0.81 6.49 -7.22
CA ALA A 194 -0.58 5.17 -7.80
C ALA A 194 0.87 5.04 -8.30
N HIS A 195 1.40 6.09 -8.92
CA HIS A 195 2.79 6.17 -9.33
C HIS A 195 3.76 6.08 -8.13
N LEU A 196 3.46 6.73 -7.01
CA LEU A 196 4.24 6.58 -5.77
C LEU A 196 4.22 5.13 -5.25
N GLY A 197 3.05 4.47 -5.31
CA GLY A 197 2.90 3.06 -4.96
C GLY A 197 3.77 2.15 -5.82
N GLY A 198 3.76 2.35 -7.14
CA GLY A 198 4.65 1.65 -8.07
C GLY A 198 6.13 1.89 -7.76
N THR A 199 6.51 3.11 -7.40
CA THR A 199 7.89 3.46 -7.01
C THR A 199 8.34 2.76 -5.72
N LEU A 200 7.43 2.49 -4.78
CA LEU A 200 7.73 1.73 -3.57
C LEU A 200 8.01 0.26 -3.89
N VAL A 201 7.18 -0.36 -4.73
CA VAL A 201 7.32 -1.77 -5.09
C VAL A 201 8.52 -1.99 -6.01
N TYR A 202 8.56 -1.30 -7.15
CA TYR A 202 9.57 -1.53 -8.19
C TYR A 202 10.90 -0.83 -7.91
N GLY A 203 10.87 0.35 -7.28
CA GLY A 203 12.08 1.12 -6.98
C GLY A 203 12.73 0.77 -5.64
N HIS A 204 11.93 0.40 -4.64
CA HIS A 204 12.42 0.21 -3.26
C HIS A 204 12.18 -1.19 -2.69
N GLY A 205 11.52 -2.09 -3.45
CA GLY A 205 11.23 -3.45 -3.01
C GLY A 205 10.31 -3.50 -1.78
N VAL A 206 9.44 -2.51 -1.57
CA VAL A 206 8.43 -2.57 -0.50
C VAL A 206 7.34 -3.56 -0.91
N GLY A 207 6.93 -4.41 0.02
CA GLY A 207 5.95 -5.48 -0.25
C GLY A 207 6.52 -6.72 -0.92
N VAL A 208 7.72 -6.66 -1.52
CA VAL A 208 8.36 -7.78 -2.23
C VAL A 208 9.73 -8.12 -1.61
N ASP A 209 10.04 -9.41 -1.40
CA ASP A 209 11.31 -9.82 -0.80
C ASP A 209 12.46 -9.87 -1.84
N MET A 210 12.75 -8.73 -2.48
CA MET A 210 13.75 -8.64 -3.55
C MET A 210 15.18 -8.89 -3.04
N GLY A 211 15.48 -8.52 -1.79
CA GLY A 211 16.80 -8.69 -1.18
C GLY A 211 17.22 -10.16 -1.02
N ARG A 212 16.25 -11.06 -0.78
CA ARG A 212 16.52 -12.50 -0.61
C ARG A 212 16.74 -13.23 -1.95
N LEU A 213 16.10 -12.76 -3.03
CA LEU A 213 16.25 -13.33 -4.37
C LEU A 213 17.65 -13.12 -4.95
N TYR A 214 18.26 -11.95 -4.71
CA TYR A 214 19.64 -11.69 -5.14
C TYR A 214 20.68 -12.43 -4.28
N ALA A 215 20.45 -12.56 -2.98
CA ALA A 215 21.34 -13.31 -2.09
C ALA A 215 21.38 -14.81 -2.43
N ASN A 216 20.21 -15.43 -2.64
CA ASN A 216 20.11 -16.84 -3.04
C ASN A 216 20.69 -17.12 -4.44
N LYS A 217 20.69 -16.13 -5.35
CA LYS A 217 21.28 -16.29 -6.68
C LYS A 217 22.81 -16.33 -6.64
N GLN A 218 23.43 -15.55 -5.75
CA GLN A 218 24.88 -15.58 -5.54
C GLN A 218 25.32 -16.90 -4.89
N GLU A 219 24.53 -17.43 -3.95
CA GLU A 219 24.82 -18.69 -3.26
C GLU A 219 24.67 -19.93 -4.16
N LYS A 220 23.88 -19.85 -5.25
CA LYS A 220 23.74 -20.93 -6.23
C LYS A 220 24.78 -20.91 -7.37
N ILE A 221 25.59 -19.86 -7.46
CA ILE A 221 26.62 -19.68 -8.50
C ILE A 221 28.03 -19.99 -7.94
N LEU A 222 28.17 -20.19 -6.63
CA LEU A 222 29.37 -20.65 -5.93
C LEU A 222 29.21 -22.12 -5.51
#